data_AF-A0A348YMU3-F1
#
_entry.id   AF-A0A348YMU3-F1
#
_cell.length_a   1.000
_cell.length_b   1.000
_cell.length_c   1.000
_cell.angle_alpha   90.00
_cell.angle_beta   90.00
_cell.angle_gamma   90.00
#
_symmetry.space_group_name_H-M   'P 1'
#
loop_
_entity.id
_entity.type
_entity.pdbx_description
1 polymer ?
#
loop_
_entity_poly.entity_id
_entity_poly.type
_entity_poly.pdbx_seq_one_letter_code
_entity_poly.pdbx_strand_id
1 'polypeptide(L)' 'MYINTVKSKNAVSYYLCESFRNEKGQTRNRVVEALGNAEYIKNTYKVDDPKSWCTAYAK' A
#
# COMPACT_ATOMS: atom_id res chain seq x y z
N MET A 1 -9.74 4.12 -0.61
CA MET A 1 -8.39 3.91 -0.05
C MET A 1 -7.37 4.12 -1.18
N TYR A 2 -6.07 4.21 -0.88
CA TYR A 2 -5.03 4.34 -1.91
C TYR A 2 -3.77 3.56 -1.51
N ILE A 3 -2.99 3.13 -2.50
CA ILE A 3 -1.71 2.47 -2.26
C ILE A 3 -0.59 3.50 -2.17
N ASN A 4 0.10 3.53 -1.04
CA ASN A 4 1.36 4.22 -0.90
C ASN A 4 2.52 3.28 -1.25
N THR A 5 3.40 3.71 -2.15
CA THR A 5 4.58 2.94 -2.57
C THR A 5 5.83 3.63 -2.07
N VAL A 6 6.59 2.98 -1.20
CA VAL A 6 7.87 3.48 -0.70
C VAL A 6 8.98 2.73 -1.41
N LYS A 7 9.85 3.47 -2.10
CA LYS A 7 11.00 2.91 -2.79
C LYS A 7 12.26 3.16 -1.97
N SER A 8 12.90 2.08 -1.56
CA SER A 8 14.22 2.07 -0.94
C SER A 8 15.26 1.59 -1.95
N LYS A 9 16.56 1.77 -1.65
CA LYS A 9 17.66 1.41 -2.57
C LYS A 9 17.60 -0.04 -3.07
N ASN A 10 17.10 -0.96 -2.24
CA ASN A 10 17.07 -2.40 -2.54
C ASN A 10 15.66 -3.01 -2.55
N ALA A 11 14.62 -2.25 -2.24
CA ALA A 11 13.28 -2.81 -2.03
C ALA A 11 12.18 -1.80 -2.35
N VAL A 12 11.04 -2.30 -2.80
CA VAL A 12 9.81 -1.52 -2.97
C VAL A 12 8.76 -2.07 -2.02
N SER A 13 8.26 -1.23 -1.12
CA SER A 13 7.24 -1.58 -0.13
C SER A 13 5.91 -0.93 -0.46
N TYR A 14 4.83 -1.67 -0.23
CA TYR A 14 3.45 -1.24 -0.49
C TYR A 14 2.67 -1.17 0.82
N TYR A 15 1.90 -0.10 0.96
CA TYR A 15 1.05 0.16 2.12
C TYR A 15 -0.34 0.56 1.64
N LEU A 16 -1.37 -0.01 2.25
CA LEU A 16 -2.74 0.46 2.08
C LEU A 16 -2.96 1.64 3.01
N CYS A 17 -3.30 2.79 2.44
CA CYS A 17 -3.58 4.02 3.18
C CYS A 17 -5.02 4.45 2.96
N GLU A 18 -5.57 5.13 3.97
CA GLU A 18 -6.86 5.79 3.85
C GLU A 18 -6.80 7.22 4.33
N SER A 19 -7.66 8.05 3.73
CA SER A 19 -7.88 9.42 4.14
C SER A 19 -9.11 9.48 5.03
N PHE A 20 -8.97 10.09 6.19
CA PHE A 20 -10.06 10.30 7.15
C PHE A 20 -10.10 11.76 7.60
N ARG A 21 -11.27 12.22 8.05
CA ARG A 21 -11.43 13.54 8.66
C ARG A 21 -11.20 13.39 10.16
N ASN A 22 -10.30 14.18 10.71
CA ASN A 22 -10.11 14.24 12.16
C ASN A 22 -11.20 15.10 12.82
N GLU A 23 -11.24 15.11 14.15
CA GLU A 23 -12.20 15.90 14.95
C GLU A 23 -12.12 17.40 14.68
N LYS A 24 -10.99 17.89 14.14
CA LYS A 24 -10.78 19.29 13.75
C LYS A 24 -11.22 19.58 12.31
N GLY A 25 -11.88 18.63 11.63
CA GLY A 25 -12.30 18.77 10.24
C GLY A 25 -11.15 18.84 9.25
N GLN A 26 -9.95 18.39 9.60
CA GLN A 26 -8.80 18.29 8.68
C GLN A 26 -8.73 16.91 8.07
N THR A 27 -8.38 16.83 6.79
CA THR A 27 -8.10 15.55 6.13
C THR A 27 -6.71 15.08 6.53
N ARG A 28 -6.62 13.88 7.09
CA ARG A 28 -5.36 13.19 7.39
C ARG A 28 -5.34 11.83 6.72
N ASN A 29 -4.13 11.32 6.49
CA ASN A 29 -3.93 9.99 5.94
C ASN A 29 -3.32 9.10 7.01
N ARG A 30 -3.78 7.85 7.11
CA ARG A 30 -3.17 6.81 7.94
C ARG A 30 -2.87 5.57 7.12
N VAL A 31 -1.84 4.84 7.53
CA VAL A 31 -1.59 3.48 7.04
C VAL A 31 -2.62 2.57 7.72
N VAL A 32 -3.41 1.90 6.91
CA VAL A 32 -4.39 0.89 7.33
C VAL A 32 -3.70 -0.47 7.44
N GLU A 33 -2.89 -0.83 6.44
CA GLU A 33 -2.26 -2.13 6.36
C GLU A 33 -0.90 -2.05 5.65
N ALA A 34 0.08 -2.82 6.12
CA ALA A 34 1.36 -3.00 5.44
C ALA A 34 1.28 -4.27 4.58
N LEU A 35 1.20 -4.10 3.25
CA LEU A 35 1.12 -5.22 2.29
C LEU A 35 2.46 -5.95 2.12
N GLY A 36 3.55 -5.31 2.55
CA GLY A 36 4.90 -5.84 2.47
C GLY A 36 5.66 -5.35 1.24
N ASN A 37 6.78 -6.00 0.95
CA ASN A 37 7.62 -5.64 -0.19
C ASN A 37 7.21 -6.38 -1.48
N ALA A 38 7.69 -5.89 -2.61
CA ALA A 38 7.39 -6.45 -3.92
C ALA A 38 7.68 -7.96 -4.00
N GLU A 39 8.83 -8.41 -3.48
CA GLU A 39 9.23 -9.82 -3.51
C GLU A 39 8.30 -10.70 -2.66
N TYR A 40 7.96 -10.25 -1.46
CA TYR A 40 7.01 -10.91 -0.56
C TYR A 40 5.65 -11.10 -1.24
N ILE A 41 5.13 -10.04 -1.86
CA ILE A 41 3.84 -10.07 -2.54
C ILE A 41 3.87 -11.03 -3.74
N LYS A 42 4.92 -10.96 -4.57
CA LYS A 42 5.11 -11.90 -5.68
C LYS A 42 5.14 -13.36 -5.21
N ASN A 43 5.92 -13.64 -4.16
CA ASN A 43 6.12 -14.99 -3.65
C ASN A 43 4.88 -15.57 -2.96
N THR A 44 4.16 -14.73 -2.21
CA THR A 44 3.00 -15.12 -1.39
C THR A 44 1.75 -15.27 -2.24
N TYR A 45 1.47 -14.27 -3.08
CA TYR A 45 0.23 -14.22 -3.88
C TYR A 45 0.42 -14.78 -5.30
N LYS A 46 1.63 -15.22 -5.66
CA LYS A 46 1.97 -15.79 -6.98
C LYS A 46 1.58 -14.85 -8.13
N VAL A 47 1.93 -13.57 -7.98
CA VAL A 47 1.66 -12.51 -8.96
C VAL A 47 2.95 -12.00 -9.58
N ASP A 48 2.91 -11.65 -10.87
CA ASP A 48 4.07 -11.08 -11.57
C ASP A 48 4.19 -9.56 -11.36
N ASP A 49 3.05 -8.87 -11.26
CA ASP A 49 2.98 -7.43 -11.03
C ASP A 49 2.38 -7.10 -9.65
N PRO A 50 3.22 -6.95 -8.61
CA PRO A 50 2.78 -6.63 -7.26
C PRO A 50 2.10 -5.25 -7.20
N LYS A 51 2.45 -4.30 -8.08
CA LYS A 51 1.85 -2.97 -8.08
C LYS A 51 0.40 -3.03 -8.53
N SER A 52 0.13 -3.70 -9.65
CA SER A 52 -1.23 -3.89 -10.15
C SER A 52 -2.07 -4.69 -9.16
N TRP A 53 -1.50 -5.71 -8.53
CA TRP A 53 -2.17 -6.47 -7.48
C TRP A 53 -2.56 -5.59 -6.28
N CYS A 54 -1.62 -4.80 -5.74
CA CYS A 54 -1.92 -3.88 -4.63
C CYS A 54 -3.00 -2.86 -5.01
N THR A 55 -2.97 -2.37 -6.25
CA THR A 55 -3.95 -1.40 -6.74
C THR A 55 -5.34 -2.02 -6.85
N ALA A 56 -5.44 -3.29 -7.26
CA ALA A 56 -6.68 -4.05 -7.28
C ALA A 56 -7.19 -4.33 -5.86
N TYR A 57 -6.29 -4.61 -4.91
CA TYR A 57 -6.63 -4.85 -3.50
C TYR A 57 -7.19 -3.59 -2.81
N ALA A 58 -6.75 -2.39 -3.21
CA ALA A 58 -7.21 -1.13 -2.62
C ALA A 58 -8.53 -0.59 -3.20
N LYS A 59 -9.08 -1.23 -4.24
CA LYS A 59 -10.38 -0.90 -4.85
C LYS A 59 -11.50 -1.60 -4.09
#